data_AF-A0A959FJU5-F1
#
_entry.id   AF-A0A959FJU5-F1
#
_cell.length_a   1.000
_cell.length_b   1.000
_cell.length_c   1.000
_cell.angle_alpha   90.00
_cell.angle_beta   90.00
_cell.angle_gamma   90.00
#
_symmetry.space_group_name_H-M   'P 1'
#
loop_
_entity.id
_entity.type
_entity.pdbx_description
1 polymer ?
#
loop_
_entity_poly.entity_id
_entity_poly.type
_entity_poly.pdbx_seq_one_letter_code
_entity_poly.pdbx_strand_id
1 'polypeptide(L)'
;MKNTTNHPIQAFPGAGYLLGGALTILFGIGFFIWSKDVTLALIAAVPIGLTMGIALEQRFRQGEAMVSEKGRIALWGLLLLGVIVFFALLLLLRLI
;
A
#
# COMPACT_ATOMS: atom_id res chain seq x y z
N MET A 1 -32.77 -25.87 6.78
CA MET A 1 -32.01 -24.71 6.27
C MET A 1 -30.58 -24.83 6.78
N LYS A 2 -29.59 -24.90 5.88
CA LYS A 2 -28.17 -25.02 6.24
C LYS A 2 -27.68 -23.62 6.61
N ASN A 3 -27.53 -23.33 7.89
CA ASN A 3 -26.94 -22.07 8.35
C ASN A 3 -25.47 -22.03 7.93
N THR A 4 -25.19 -21.38 6.81
CA THR A 4 -23.84 -20.96 6.47
C THR A 4 -23.48 -19.81 7.40
N THR A 5 -22.91 -20.15 8.56
CA THR A 5 -22.18 -19.19 9.38
C THR A 5 -21.07 -18.63 8.50
N ASN A 6 -21.29 -17.42 7.97
CA ASN A 6 -20.27 -16.63 7.30
C ASN A 6 -19.21 -16.34 8.37
N HIS A 7 -18.20 -17.22 8.48
CA HIS A 7 -17.03 -16.91 9.26
C HIS A 7 -16.42 -15.65 8.64
N PRO A 8 -16.36 -14.52 9.36
CA PRO A 8 -15.60 -13.38 8.87
C PRO A 8 -14.20 -13.91 8.59
N ILE A 9 -13.68 -13.66 7.40
CA ILE A 9 -12.30 -14.01 7.06
C ILE A 9 -11.42 -13.20 8.02
N GLN A 10 -11.06 -13.81 9.15
CA GLN A 10 -10.08 -13.29 10.08
C GLN A 10 -8.74 -13.43 9.35
N ALA A 11 -8.40 -12.39 8.60
CA ALA A 11 -7.10 -12.30 7.95
C ALA A 11 -6.04 -12.35 9.06
N PHE A 12 -5.06 -13.25 8.90
CA PHE A 12 -4.02 -13.45 9.90
C PHE A 12 -3.14 -12.20 10.02
N PRO A 13 -2.55 -11.94 11.20
CA PRO A 13 -1.64 -10.81 11.39
C PRO A 13 -0.51 -10.84 10.35
N GLY A 14 -0.38 -9.76 9.58
CA GLY A 14 0.61 -9.64 8.51
C GLY A 14 0.08 -9.89 7.10
N ALA A 15 -1.18 -10.30 6.94
CA ALA A 15 -1.81 -10.43 5.61
C ALA A 15 -1.80 -9.11 4.82
N GLY A 16 -1.90 -7.97 5.51
CA GLY A 16 -1.83 -6.67 4.87
C GLY A 16 -0.44 -6.36 4.33
N TYR A 17 0.61 -6.68 5.08
CA TYR A 17 1.99 -6.51 4.61
C TYR A 17 2.31 -7.42 3.42
N LEU A 18 1.81 -8.66 3.42
CA LEU A 18 1.98 -9.58 2.29
C LEU A 18 1.31 -9.04 1.02
N LEU A 19 0.07 -8.54 1.14
CA LEU A 19 -0.61 -7.90 0.01
C LEU A 19 0.08 -6.61 -0.42
N GLY A 20 0.58 -5.81 0.52
CA GLY A 20 1.41 -4.64 0.22
C GLY A 20 2.66 -5.00 -0.58
N GLY A 21 3.35 -6.08 -0.18
CA GLY A 21 4.51 -6.60 -0.90
C GLY A 21 4.17 -7.09 -2.31
N ALA A 22 3.04 -7.79 -2.48
CA ALA A 22 2.56 -8.20 -3.80
C ALA A 22 2.27 -6.98 -4.70
N LEU A 23 1.67 -5.92 -4.14
CA LEU A 23 1.44 -4.66 -4.84
C LEU A 23 2.76 -3.97 -5.20
N THR A 24 3.76 -3.94 -4.31
CA THR A 24 5.09 -3.42 -4.62
C THR A 24 5.68 -4.10 -5.86
N ILE A 25 5.59 -5.43 -5.94
CA ILE A 25 6.12 -6.18 -7.09
C ILE A 25 5.36 -5.83 -8.36
N LEU A 26 4.02 -5.80 -8.32
CA LEU A 26 3.19 -5.46 -9.48
C LEU A 26 3.47 -4.05 -10.00
N PHE A 27 3.50 -3.05 -9.10
CA PHE A 27 3.83 -1.68 -9.48
C PHE A 27 5.28 -1.54 -9.94
N GLY A 28 6.22 -2.25 -9.30
CA GLY A 28 7.62 -2.26 -9.70
C GLY A 28 7.82 -2.77 -11.12
N ILE A 29 7.14 -3.86 -11.49
CA ILE A 29 7.15 -4.38 -12.86
C ILE A 29 6.54 -3.36 -13.82
N GLY A 30 5.39 -2.76 -13.48
CA GLY A 30 4.74 -1.74 -14.31
C GLY A 30 5.64 -0.52 -14.56
N PHE A 31 6.26 0.01 -13.50
CA PHE A 31 7.17 1.15 -13.62
C PHE A 31 8.47 0.78 -14.36
N PHE A 32 8.96 -0.46 -14.21
CA PHE A 32 10.13 -0.92 -14.94
C PHE A 32 9.85 -1.03 -16.45
N ILE A 33 8.69 -1.58 -16.83
CA ILE A 33 8.30 -1.68 -18.25
C ILE A 33 8.20 -0.29 -18.88
N TRP A 34 7.69 0.69 -18.13
CA TRP A 34 7.52 2.06 -18.61
C TRP A 34 8.82 2.86 -18.67
N SER A 35 9.60 2.85 -17.59
CA SER A 35 10.82 3.68 -17.45
C SER A 35 12.09 3.02 -17.99
N LYS A 36 12.09 1.69 -18.10
CA LYS A 36 13.28 0.85 -18.34
C LYS A 36 14.40 1.04 -17.32
N ASP A 37 14.11 1.68 -16.19
CA ASP A 37 15.05 1.95 -15.11
C ASP A 37 14.60 1.22 -13.84
N VAL A 38 15.42 0.28 -13.39
CA VAL A 38 15.15 -0.53 -12.19
C VAL A 38 15.14 0.34 -10.93
N THR A 39 16.00 1.36 -10.88
CA THR A 39 16.10 2.29 -9.75
C THR A 39 14.82 3.11 -9.64
N LEU A 40 14.34 3.67 -10.75
CA LEU A 40 13.10 4.45 -10.77
C LEU A 40 11.90 3.59 -10.37
N ALA A 41 11.84 2.37 -10.90
CA ALA A 41 10.78 1.43 -10.61
C ALA A 41 10.69 1.07 -9.12
N LEU A 42 11.84 0.79 -8.48
CA LEU A 42 11.91 0.48 -7.05
C LEU A 42 11.53 1.68 -6.19
N ILE A 43 12.09 2.86 -6.48
CA ILE A 43 11.82 4.07 -5.70
C ILE A 43 10.33 4.44 -5.77
N ALA A 44 9.67 4.23 -6.91
CA ALA A 44 8.25 4.49 -7.05
C ALA A 44 7.38 3.42 -6.36
N ALA A 45 7.71 2.14 -6.55
CA ALA A 45 6.84 1.05 -6.10
C ALA A 45 6.90 0.77 -4.60
N VAL A 46 8.08 0.92 -3.98
CA VAL A 46 8.29 0.58 -2.56
C VAL A 46 7.45 1.44 -1.62
N PRO A 47 7.40 2.79 -1.74
CA PRO A 47 6.54 3.62 -0.90
C PRO A 47 5.04 3.29 -1.10
N ILE A 48 4.62 3.03 -2.34
CA ILE A 48 3.23 2.71 -2.66
C ILE A 48 2.81 1.40 -1.99
N GLY A 49 3.60 0.33 -2.17
CA GLY A 49 3.27 -0.95 -1.59
C GLY A 49 3.43 -1.01 -0.07
N LEU A 50 4.37 -0.27 0.52
CA LEU A 50 4.46 -0.11 1.98
C LEU A 50 3.25 0.60 2.57
N THR A 51 2.86 1.75 2.00
CA THR A 51 1.69 2.51 2.48
C THR A 51 0.40 1.70 2.32
N MET A 52 0.22 1.01 1.19
CA MET A 52 -0.92 0.11 1.00
C MET A 52 -0.87 -1.09 1.93
N GLY A 53 0.29 -1.69 2.17
CA GLY A 53 0.43 -2.81 3.08
C GLY A 53 0.05 -2.46 4.52
N ILE A 54 0.48 -1.28 4.99
CA ILE A 54 0.08 -0.75 6.29
C ILE A 54 -1.42 -0.47 6.33
N ALA A 55 -1.98 0.15 5.30
CA ALA A 55 -3.42 0.45 5.23
C ALA A 55 -4.27 -0.83 5.24
N LEU A 56 -3.86 -1.84 4.48
CA LEU A 56 -4.52 -3.15 4.42
C LEU A 56 -4.40 -3.89 5.74
N GLU A 57 -3.22 -3.90 6.37
CA GLU A 57 -3.01 -4.55 7.67
C GLU A 57 -3.90 -3.93 8.73
N GLN A 58 -4.01 -2.60 8.72
CA GLN A 58 -4.93 -1.89 9.60
C GLN A 58 -6.39 -2.29 9.31
N ARG A 59 -6.82 -2.36 8.05
CA ARG A 59 -8.18 -2.80 7.70
C ARG A 59 -8.49 -4.24 8.11
N PHE A 60 -7.53 -5.14 7.96
CA PHE A 60 -7.69 -6.54 8.35
C PHE A 60 -7.77 -6.69 9.87
N ARG A 61 -6.98 -5.91 10.63
CA ARG A 61 -7.10 -5.84 12.09
C ARG A 61 -8.37 -5.12 12.57
N GLN A 62 -8.92 -4.21 11.77
CA GLN A 62 -10.16 -3.48 12.07
C GLN A 62 -11.42 -4.33 11.97
N GLY A 63 -11.32 -5.59 11.55
CA GLY A 63 -12.34 -6.60 11.85
C GLY A 63 -12.60 -6.75 13.35
N GLU A 64 -11.69 -6.28 14.23
CA GLU A 64 -11.80 -6.38 15.68
C GLU A 64 -11.79 -5.04 16.44
N ALA A 65 -11.46 -3.90 15.82
CA ALA A 65 -11.53 -2.59 16.48
C ALA A 65 -11.75 -1.45 15.48
N MET A 66 -12.81 -0.67 15.72
CA MET A 66 -13.18 0.54 14.97
C MET A 66 -11.96 1.44 14.74
N VAL A 67 -11.68 1.78 13.47
CA VAL A 67 -10.61 2.74 13.12
C VAL A 67 -10.89 4.03 13.88
N SER A 68 -10.05 4.38 14.86
CA SER A 68 -10.12 5.71 15.44
C SER A 68 -9.96 6.73 14.31
N GLU A 69 -10.77 7.78 14.32
CA GLU A 69 -10.74 8.88 13.33
C GLU A 69 -9.31 9.41 13.09
N LYS A 70 -8.48 9.39 14.14
CA LYS A 70 -7.05 9.73 14.10
C LYS A 70 -6.22 8.79 13.20
N GLY A 71 -6.48 7.49 13.22
CA GLY A 71 -5.81 6.50 12.37
C GLY A 71 -6.16 6.68 10.89
N ARG A 72 -7.41 7.06 10.60
CA ARG A 72 -7.85 7.38 9.24
C ARG A 72 -7.13 8.61 8.69
N ILE A 73 -7.00 9.66 9.50
CA ILE A 73 -6.26 10.89 9.13
C ILE A 73 -4.77 10.58 8.92
N ALA A 74 -4.17 9.76 9.78
CA ALA A 74 -2.77 9.34 9.62
C ALA A 74 -2.53 8.56 8.32
N LEU A 75 -3.46 7.67 7.93
CA LEU A 75 -3.38 6.96 6.65
C LEU A 75 -3.49 7.90 5.45
N TRP A 76 -4.43 8.84 5.48
CA TRP A 76 -4.55 9.86 4.42
C TRP A 76 -3.32 10.75 4.34
N GLY A 77 -2.74 11.13 5.48
CA GLY A 77 -1.48 11.88 5.54
C GLY A 77 -0.31 11.09 4.97
N LEU A 78 -0.19 9.80 5.29
CA LEU A 78 0.86 8.92 4.77
C LEU A 78 0.71 8.69 3.25
N LEU A 79 -0.53 8.56 2.78
CA LEU A 79 -0.84 8.42 1.36
C LEU A 79 -0.51 9.71 0.59
N LEU A 80 -0.91 10.88 1.12
CA LEU A 80 -0.54 12.19 0.57
C LEU A 80 0.98 12.37 0.55
N LEU A 81 1.69 11.98 1.61
CA LEU A 81 3.14 12.00 1.67
C LEU A 81 3.75 11.14 0.54
N GLY A 82 3.25 9.92 0.36
CA GLY A 82 3.68 9.04 -0.74
C GLY A 82 3.48 9.66 -2.12
N VAL A 83 2.33 10.32 -2.34
CA VAL A 83 2.05 11.04 -3.59
C VAL A 83 3.01 12.21 -3.80
N ILE A 84 3.25 13.03 -2.76
CA ILE A 84 4.16 14.18 -2.84
C ILE A 84 5.58 13.73 -3.17
N VAL A 85 6.08 12.70 -2.48
CA VAL A 85 7.42 12.14 -2.70
C VAL A 85 7.55 11.59 -4.12
N PHE A 86 6.53 10.89 -4.63
CA PHE A 86 6.50 10.40 -6.00
C PHE A 86 6.64 11.53 -7.03
N PHE A 87 5.85 12.60 -6.89
CA PHE A 87 5.95 13.76 -7.78
C PHE A 87 7.28 14.51 -7.66
N ALA A 88 7.82 14.64 -6.45
CA ALA A 88 9.13 15.26 -6.24
C ALA A 88 10.25 14.50 -6.96
N LEU A 89 10.23 13.16 -6.88
CA LEU A 89 11.18 12.31 -7.58
C LEU A 89 11.03 12.37 -9.10
N LEU A 90 9.80 12.39 -9.62
CA LEU A 90 9.54 12.58 -11.05
C LEU A 90 10.09 13.91 -11.56
N LEU A 91 9.90 15.01 -10.80
CA LEU A 91 10.45 16.31 -11.16
C LEU A 91 11.96 16.33 -11.11
N LEU A 92 12.56 15.73 -10.08
CA LEU A 92 14.02 15.66 -9.93
C LEU A 92 14.66 14.84 -11.05
N LEU A 93 14.03 13.73 -11.46
CA LEU A 93 14.48 12.92 -12.59
C LEU A 93 14.33 13.65 -13.93
N ARG A 94 13.24 14.41 -14.13
CA ARG A 94 13.05 15.20 -15.36
C ARG A 94 14.03 16.37 -15.49
N LEU A 95 14.58 16.84 -14.38
CA LEU A 95 15.51 17.96 -14.33
C LEU A 95 16.97 17.55 -14.59
N ILE A 96 17.29 16.26 -14.42
CA ILE A 96 18.60 15.63 -14.69
C ILE A 96 18.60 15.06 -16.12
#